data_AF-M5WWM8-F1
#
_entry.id   AF-M5WWM8-F1
#
_cell.length_a   1.000
_cell.length_b   1.000
_cell.length_c   1.000
_cell.angle_alpha   90.00
_cell.angle_beta   90.00
_cell.angle_gamma   90.00
#
_symmetry.space_group_name_H-M   'P 1'
#
loop_
_entity.id
_entity.type
_entity.pdbx_description
1 polymer ?
#
loop_
_entity_poly.entity_id
_entity_poly.type
_entity_poly.pdbx_seq_one_letter_code
_entity_poly.pdbx_strand_id
1 'polypeptide(L)'
;MNKPIIFASLCLLIIPVVVFADCSGEAEATEAGQGHKPQALKLKVAAIAFVLFAGAMGVGIPILGKAIPCLNPGSSLFSIIKVFAAGVILATGFIHVLPDAFESLTSPCLKENPWRMFPFTGFVATVAAIGTLISNRVLELGTVVHSIIIGISLGVSGSPDTIRPLVAALAFYQFFEGIGLGGCIAQANFKSRATAVMALFFSLTTPIGVAIGIGISNIYTENSPTALVVEGVLNAASAGILIYMSLVDMLVAELMNSKLQSNIRLLAGANLSVLLGAGCISLLAIWS
;
A
#
# COMPACT_ATOMS: atom_id res chain seq x y z
N MET A 1 14.45 -14.71 16.95
CA MET A 1 13.82 -14.42 15.64
C MET A 1 12.52 -15.20 15.63
N ASN A 2 11.38 -14.54 15.86
CA ASN A 2 10.12 -15.23 16.11
C ASN A 2 9.62 -15.86 14.81
N LYS A 3 9.87 -17.18 14.66
CA LYS A 3 9.30 -18.06 13.62
C LYS A 3 7.80 -17.83 13.31
N PRO A 4 6.91 -17.49 14.27
CA PRO A 4 5.50 -17.25 13.94
C PRO A 4 5.24 -16.03 13.05
N ILE A 5 6.10 -15.01 13.06
CA ILE A 5 5.86 -13.77 12.28
C ILE A 5 6.09 -14.03 10.78
N ILE A 6 7.21 -14.69 10.43
CA ILE A 6 7.52 -15.03 9.04
C ILE A 6 6.46 -15.98 8.47
N PHE A 7 5.99 -16.92 9.28
CA PHE A 7 4.97 -17.88 8.87
C PHE A 7 3.60 -17.21 8.64
N ALA A 8 3.18 -16.31 9.55
CA ALA A 8 1.95 -15.55 9.39
C ALA A 8 1.99 -14.62 8.16
N SER A 9 3.11 -13.92 7.93
CA SER A 9 3.30 -13.10 6.74
C SER A 9 3.27 -13.93 5.46
N LEU A 10 3.88 -15.13 5.43
CA LEU A 10 3.81 -16.02 4.27
C LEU A 10 2.37 -16.49 3.98
N CYS A 11 1.60 -16.86 5.00
CA CYS A 11 0.22 -17.28 4.83
C CYS A 11 -0.67 -16.15 4.28
N LEU A 12 -0.46 -14.91 4.72
CA LEU A 12 -1.20 -13.74 4.22
C LEU A 12 -0.78 -13.29 2.82
N LEU A 13 0.43 -13.64 2.36
CA LEU A 13 0.82 -13.49 0.96
C LEU A 13 0.10 -14.52 0.05
N ILE A 14 -0.21 -15.71 0.58
CA ILE A 14 -0.77 -16.83 -0.20
C ILE A 14 -2.30 -16.72 -0.33
N ILE A 15 -2.99 -16.23 0.70
CA ILE A 15 -4.47 -16.16 0.73
C ILE A 15 -5.04 -15.37 -0.47
N PRO A 16 -4.57 -14.14 -0.79
CA PRO A 16 -5.08 -13.42 -1.96
C PRO A 16 -4.85 -14.23 -3.23
N VAL A 17 -3.66 -14.81 -3.39
CA VAL A 17 -3.26 -15.56 -4.59
C VAL A 17 -4.11 -16.81 -4.81
N VAL A 18 -4.38 -17.58 -3.74
CA VAL A 18 -5.19 -18.80 -3.82
C VAL A 18 -6.65 -18.48 -4.11
N VAL A 19 -7.21 -17.46 -3.46
CA VAL A 19 -8.59 -17.03 -3.73
C VAL A 19 -8.74 -16.57 -5.18
N PHE A 20 -7.80 -15.78 -5.69
CA PHE A 20 -7.85 -15.30 -7.07
C PHE A 20 -7.56 -16.41 -8.09
N ALA A 21 -6.92 -17.52 -7.69
CA ALA A 21 -6.67 -18.70 -8.54
C ALA A 21 -7.83 -19.72 -8.55
N ASP A 22 -8.60 -19.85 -7.48
CA ASP A 22 -9.68 -20.85 -7.34
C ASP A 22 -10.98 -20.52 -8.12
N CYS A 23 -11.05 -19.37 -8.79
CA CYS A 23 -12.22 -19.00 -9.61
C CYS A 23 -12.07 -19.48 -11.08
N SER A 24 -11.86 -20.78 -11.28
CA SER A 24 -11.92 -21.41 -12.60
C SER A 24 -13.34 -21.89 -12.90
N GLY A 25 -14.16 -21.02 -13.49
CA GLY A 25 -15.43 -21.38 -14.13
C GLY A 25 -15.35 -21.15 -15.63
N GLU A 26 -15.75 -22.14 -16.42
CA GLU A 26 -15.57 -22.26 -17.88
C GLU A 26 -16.10 -21.10 -18.75
N ALA A 27 -15.47 -20.96 -19.93
CA ALA A 27 -15.85 -20.20 -21.14
C ALA A 27 -15.57 -18.67 -21.13
N GLU A 28 -15.22 -17.99 -22.22
CA GLU A 28 -15.14 -18.31 -23.65
C GLU A 28 -14.14 -17.31 -24.28
N ALA A 29 -13.25 -17.77 -25.15
CA ALA A 29 -12.31 -16.90 -25.83
C ALA A 29 -13.04 -16.04 -26.87
N THR A 30 -13.20 -14.73 -26.60
CA THR A 30 -13.56 -13.77 -27.65
C THR A 30 -12.41 -12.81 -27.88
N GLU A 31 -11.89 -12.87 -29.10
CA GLU A 31 -10.82 -12.04 -29.62
C GLU A 31 -11.27 -10.59 -29.77
N ALA A 32 -10.56 -9.67 -29.13
CA ALA A 32 -10.43 -8.27 -29.58
C ALA A 32 -9.15 -7.65 -29.01
N GLY A 33 -8.28 -7.09 -29.87
CA GLY A 33 -7.21 -6.18 -29.46
C GLY A 33 -5.76 -6.68 -29.62
N GLN A 34 -5.39 -7.20 -30.79
CA GLN A 34 -4.01 -7.66 -31.07
C GLN A 34 -2.96 -6.54 -31.15
N GLY A 35 -3.37 -5.27 -31.18
CA GLY A 35 -2.47 -4.10 -31.28
C GLY A 35 -1.87 -3.58 -29.96
N HIS A 36 -2.55 -3.75 -28.81
CA HIS A 36 -2.12 -3.14 -27.53
C HIS A 36 -1.41 -4.12 -26.57
N LYS A 37 -1.55 -5.45 -26.77
CA LYS A 37 -0.94 -6.48 -25.91
C LYS A 37 0.59 -6.34 -25.70
N PRO A 38 1.43 -6.13 -26.73
CA PRO A 38 2.88 -6.03 -26.52
C PRO A 38 3.29 -4.74 -25.80
N GLN A 39 2.52 -3.66 -25.95
CA GLN A 39 2.79 -2.39 -25.28
C GLN A 39 2.37 -2.42 -23.81
N ALA A 40 1.20 -2.98 -23.51
CA ALA A 40 0.74 -3.20 -22.14
C ALA A 40 1.71 -4.10 -21.37
N LEU A 41 2.18 -5.21 -21.96
CA LEU A 41 3.15 -6.08 -21.32
C LEU A 41 4.48 -5.38 -21.02
N LYS A 42 5.00 -4.57 -21.95
CA LYS A 42 6.21 -3.75 -21.72
C LYS A 42 6.03 -2.80 -20.55
N LEU A 43 4.87 -2.16 -20.42
CA LEU A 43 4.55 -1.27 -19.30
C LEU A 43 4.43 -2.04 -17.98
N LYS A 44 3.82 -3.22 -17.96
CA LYS A 44 3.73 -4.08 -16.76
C LYS A 44 5.10 -4.55 -16.27
N VAL A 45 6.00 -4.94 -17.19
CA VAL A 45 7.37 -5.33 -16.82
C VAL A 45 8.18 -4.11 -16.36
N ALA A 46 8.00 -2.94 -16.99
CA ALA A 46 8.61 -1.71 -16.53
C ALA A 46 8.11 -1.30 -15.13
N ALA A 47 6.82 -1.52 -14.84
CA ALA A 47 6.21 -1.28 -13.53
C ALA A 47 6.94 -2.02 -12.41
N ILE A 48 7.26 -3.30 -12.62
CA ILE A 48 8.01 -4.13 -11.66
C ILE A 48 9.32 -3.44 -11.28
N ALA A 49 10.10 -3.00 -12.27
CA ALA A 49 11.39 -2.35 -12.01
C ALA A 49 11.22 -0.99 -11.31
N PHE A 50 10.25 -0.18 -11.74
CA PHE A 50 10.04 1.16 -11.20
C PHE A 50 9.54 1.14 -9.75
N VAL A 51 8.56 0.28 -9.45
CA VAL A 51 8.00 0.12 -8.09
C VAL A 51 9.03 -0.51 -7.15
N LEU A 52 9.79 -1.52 -7.61
CA LEU A 52 10.86 -2.12 -6.82
C LEU A 52 11.92 -1.07 -6.44
N PHE A 53 12.33 -0.26 -7.41
CA PHE A 53 13.32 0.80 -7.19
C PHE A 53 12.79 1.87 -6.22
N ALA A 54 11.55 2.33 -6.42
CA ALA A 54 10.90 3.29 -5.54
C ALA A 54 10.79 2.77 -4.09
N GLY A 55 10.36 1.52 -3.90
CA GLY A 55 10.27 0.88 -2.60
C GLY A 55 11.63 0.72 -1.92
N ALA A 56 12.64 0.26 -2.66
CA ALA A 56 14.00 0.09 -2.16
C ALA A 56 14.64 1.43 -1.75
N MET A 57 14.43 2.49 -2.53
CA MET A 57 14.87 3.83 -2.17
C MET A 57 14.12 4.37 -0.95
N GLY A 58 12.80 4.25 -0.94
CA GLY A 58 11.95 4.74 0.14
C GLY A 58 12.36 4.15 1.48
N VAL A 59 12.53 2.83 1.57
CA VAL A 59 12.96 2.17 2.81
C VAL A 59 14.45 2.36 3.10
N GLY A 60 15.29 2.44 2.07
CA GLY A 60 16.74 2.55 2.19
C GLY A 60 17.21 3.92 2.70
N ILE A 61 16.58 5.01 2.27
CA ILE A 61 16.97 6.39 2.62
C ILE A 61 16.98 6.60 4.15
N PRO A 62 15.93 6.28 4.91
CA PRO A 62 15.92 6.43 6.37
C PRO A 62 16.89 5.49 7.08
N ILE A 63 17.06 4.25 6.58
CA ILE A 63 17.97 3.26 7.15
C ILE A 63 19.43 3.72 7.01
N LEU A 64 19.77 4.26 5.83
CA LEU A 64 21.09 4.83 5.53
C LEU A 64 21.27 6.25 6.08
N GLY A 65 20.19 6.88 6.58
CA GLY A 65 20.20 8.24 7.10
C GLY A 65 21.15 8.48 8.29
N LYS A 66 21.62 7.42 8.95
CA LYS A 66 22.72 7.53 9.94
C LYS A 66 24.06 7.95 9.32
N ALA A 67 24.26 7.74 8.02
CA ALA A 67 25.48 8.12 7.29
C ALA A 67 25.43 9.53 6.67
N ILE A 68 24.24 10.13 6.53
CA ILE A 68 24.05 11.44 5.88
C ILE A 68 23.49 12.45 6.90
N PRO A 69 24.21 13.55 7.22
CA PRO A 69 23.81 14.50 8.26
C PRO A 69 22.40 15.10 8.08
N CYS A 70 21.96 15.32 6.84
CA CYS A 70 20.63 15.86 6.53
C CYS A 70 19.49 14.87 6.77
N LEU A 71 19.76 13.57 6.64
CA LEU A 71 18.79 12.48 6.80
C LEU A 71 18.89 11.78 8.17
N ASN A 72 19.68 12.36 9.08
CA ASN A 72 19.76 11.88 10.45
C ASN A 72 18.34 11.95 11.06
N PRO A 73 17.84 10.87 11.69
CA PRO A 73 16.51 10.83 12.30
C PRO A 73 16.20 11.96 13.31
N GLY A 74 17.21 12.69 13.81
CA GLY A 74 17.02 13.87 14.68
C GLY A 74 16.93 15.23 13.95
N SER A 75 17.04 15.27 12.62
CA SER A 75 17.02 16.50 11.83
C SER A 75 15.59 17.00 11.61
N SER A 76 15.40 18.33 11.61
CA SER A 76 14.08 18.92 11.33
C SER A 76 13.60 18.64 9.90
N LEU A 77 14.52 18.41 8.96
CA LEU A 77 14.18 18.04 7.59
C LEU A 77 13.59 16.62 7.53
N PHE A 78 14.18 15.67 8.26
CA PHE A 78 13.67 14.30 8.31
C PHE A 78 12.28 14.25 8.95
N SER A 79 12.04 15.05 10.00
CA SER A 79 10.70 15.24 10.58
C SER A 79 9.68 15.74 9.55
N ILE A 80 10.03 16.76 8.75
CA ILE A 80 9.16 17.32 7.69
C ILE A 80 8.85 16.26 6.63
N ILE A 81 9.86 15.52 6.16
CA ILE A 81 9.69 14.44 5.18
C ILE A 81 8.78 13.33 5.74
N LYS A 82 8.93 12.98 7.02
CA LYS A 82 8.07 11.99 7.67
C LYS A 82 6.61 12.41 7.75
N VAL A 83 6.32 13.66 8.12
CA VAL A 83 4.92 14.14 8.17
C VAL A 83 4.34 14.33 6.77
N PHE A 84 5.16 14.67 5.76
CA PHE A 84 4.74 14.60 4.36
C PHE A 84 4.30 13.19 3.98
N ALA A 85 5.15 12.19 4.25
CA ALA A 85 4.86 10.79 3.98
C ALA A 85 3.61 10.32 4.72
N ALA A 86 3.41 10.77 5.96
CA ALA A 86 2.20 10.48 6.72
C ALA A 86 0.94 11.06 6.05
N GLY A 87 1.01 12.28 5.51
CA GLY A 87 -0.08 12.88 4.73
C GLY A 87 -0.41 12.10 3.47
N VAL A 88 0.62 11.62 2.75
CA VAL A 88 0.49 10.73 1.59
C VAL A 88 -0.25 9.45 1.99
N ILE A 89 0.25 8.73 3.00
CA ILE A 89 -0.34 7.45 3.47
C ILE A 89 -1.78 7.62 3.97
N LEU A 90 -2.03 8.71 4.70
CA LEU A 90 -3.37 9.05 5.21
C LEU A 90 -4.36 9.24 4.07
N ALA A 91 -3.97 10.03 3.06
CA ALA A 91 -4.80 10.26 1.88
C ALA A 91 -4.97 8.99 1.05
N THR A 92 -3.94 8.15 0.89
CA THR A 92 -4.05 6.85 0.23
C THR A 92 -5.12 6.01 0.93
N GLY A 93 -5.07 5.89 2.25
CA GLY A 93 -6.07 5.15 3.03
C GLY A 93 -7.50 5.65 2.83
N PHE A 94 -7.72 6.98 2.84
CA PHE A 94 -9.07 7.57 2.77
C PHE A 94 -9.63 7.78 1.37
N ILE A 95 -8.79 8.10 0.39
CA ILE A 95 -9.21 8.56 -0.95
C ILE A 95 -9.13 7.44 -1.97
N HIS A 96 -8.26 6.45 -1.77
CA HIS A 96 -8.05 5.36 -2.72
C HIS A 96 -8.50 4.02 -2.13
N VAL A 97 -7.84 3.56 -1.07
CA VAL A 97 -8.03 2.18 -0.59
C VAL A 97 -9.40 1.94 0.02
N LEU A 98 -9.88 2.88 0.83
CA LEU A 98 -11.18 2.76 1.47
C LEU A 98 -12.34 2.82 0.45
N PRO A 99 -12.36 3.78 -0.50
CA PRO A 99 -13.32 3.78 -1.60
C PRO A 99 -13.30 2.51 -2.46
N ASP A 100 -12.13 2.01 -2.87
CA ASP A 100 -12.03 0.77 -3.65
C ASP A 100 -12.64 -0.43 -2.90
N ALA A 101 -12.46 -0.46 -1.58
CA ALA A 101 -13.07 -1.47 -0.72
C ALA A 101 -14.60 -1.33 -0.65
N PHE A 102 -15.13 -0.10 -0.69
CA PHE A 102 -16.57 0.14 -0.79
C PHE A 102 -17.11 -0.31 -2.15
N GLU A 103 -16.46 0.04 -3.26
CA GLU A 103 -16.88 -0.35 -4.60
C GLU A 103 -16.92 -1.88 -4.75
N SER A 104 -15.90 -2.57 -4.23
CA SER A 104 -15.83 -4.04 -4.25
C SER A 104 -16.95 -4.68 -3.43
N LEU A 105 -17.16 -4.27 -2.17
CA LEU A 105 -18.18 -4.86 -1.29
C LEU A 105 -19.61 -4.43 -1.58
N THR A 106 -19.80 -3.32 -2.30
CA THR A 106 -21.15 -2.85 -2.69
C THR A 106 -21.48 -3.08 -4.16
N SER A 107 -20.60 -3.79 -4.88
CA SER A 107 -20.76 -4.12 -6.29
C SER A 107 -22.12 -4.78 -6.58
N PRO A 108 -22.77 -4.46 -7.71
CA PRO A 108 -23.98 -5.12 -8.18
C PRO A 108 -23.85 -6.64 -8.33
N CYS A 109 -22.62 -7.14 -8.52
CA CYS A 109 -22.32 -8.57 -8.66
C CYS A 109 -22.46 -9.34 -7.33
N LEU A 110 -22.58 -8.64 -6.19
CA LEU A 110 -22.83 -9.25 -4.88
C LEU A 110 -24.32 -9.20 -4.51
N LYS A 111 -24.76 -10.22 -3.77
CA LYS A 111 -26.13 -10.27 -3.20
C LYS A 111 -26.35 -9.07 -2.28
N GLU A 112 -27.54 -8.47 -2.32
CA GLU A 112 -27.88 -7.34 -1.45
C GLU A 112 -27.75 -7.66 0.03
N ASN A 113 -28.19 -8.85 0.44
CA ASN A 113 -27.99 -9.38 1.79
C ASN A 113 -26.77 -10.34 1.79
N PRO A 114 -25.77 -10.14 2.66
CA PRO A 114 -25.67 -9.14 3.72
C PRO A 114 -24.99 -7.82 3.29
N TRP A 115 -24.32 -7.81 2.14
CA TRP A 115 -23.29 -6.83 1.78
C TRP A 115 -23.75 -5.36 1.72
N ARG A 116 -25.00 -5.10 1.33
CA ARG A 116 -25.55 -3.74 1.24
C ARG A 116 -26.43 -3.37 2.44
N MET A 117 -26.68 -4.28 3.38
CA MET A 117 -27.51 -4.01 4.57
C MET A 117 -26.71 -3.50 5.77
N PHE A 118 -25.40 -3.72 5.78
CA PHE A 118 -24.51 -3.29 6.85
C PHE A 118 -23.21 -2.76 6.25
N PRO A 119 -22.61 -1.68 6.79
CA PRO A 119 -21.37 -1.11 6.28
C PRO A 119 -20.14 -1.99 6.63
N PHE A 120 -20.06 -3.17 6.03
CA PHE A 120 -18.98 -4.14 6.26
C PHE A 120 -17.60 -3.54 6.03
N THR A 121 -17.44 -2.72 4.97
CA THR A 121 -16.20 -2.02 4.68
C THR A 121 -15.73 -1.18 5.87
N GLY A 122 -16.58 -0.30 6.39
CA GLY A 122 -16.25 0.55 7.53
C GLY A 122 -16.02 -0.25 8.82
N PHE A 123 -16.80 -1.31 9.03
CA PHE A 123 -16.62 -2.21 10.18
C PHE A 123 -15.26 -2.91 10.15
N VAL A 124 -14.89 -3.52 9.02
CA VAL A 124 -13.60 -4.21 8.86
C VAL A 124 -12.44 -3.23 9.01
N ALA A 125 -12.53 -2.04 8.41
CA ALA A 125 -11.51 -0.99 8.58
C ALA A 125 -11.34 -0.59 10.05
N THR A 126 -12.45 -0.42 10.78
CA THR A 126 -12.43 -0.07 12.20
C THR A 126 -11.81 -1.18 13.06
N VAL A 127 -12.19 -2.44 12.82
CA VAL A 127 -11.63 -3.60 13.51
C VAL A 127 -10.13 -3.71 13.25
N ALA A 128 -9.69 -3.47 12.02
CA ALA A 128 -8.28 -3.51 11.66
C ALA A 128 -7.47 -2.37 12.33
N ALA A 129 -8.02 -1.15 12.38
CA ALA A 129 -7.41 -0.04 13.10
C ALA A 129 -7.26 -0.33 14.60
N ILE A 130 -8.31 -0.84 15.25
CA ILE A 130 -8.28 -1.24 16.67
C ILE A 130 -7.32 -2.41 16.89
N GLY A 131 -7.29 -3.39 15.98
CA GLY A 131 -6.36 -4.50 16.03
C GLY A 131 -4.90 -4.04 15.97
N THR A 132 -4.62 -3.01 15.17
CA THR A 132 -3.29 -2.38 15.05
C THR A 132 -2.89 -1.72 16.36
N LEU A 133 -3.80 -0.97 16.99
CA LEU A 133 -3.61 -0.37 18.30
C LEU A 133 -3.26 -1.41 19.37
N ILE A 134 -4.02 -2.51 19.45
CA ILE A 134 -3.86 -3.52 20.51
C ILE A 134 -2.57 -4.33 20.32
N SER A 135 -2.19 -4.62 19.08
CA SER A 135 -1.14 -5.60 18.80
C SER A 135 0.28 -5.04 19.02
N ASN A 136 0.48 -3.71 19.12
CA ASN A 136 1.79 -3.02 19.32
C ASN A 136 2.93 -3.46 18.38
N ARG A 137 2.55 -4.22 17.36
CA ARG A 137 3.35 -4.94 16.38
C ARG A 137 2.36 -5.16 15.28
N VAL A 138 2.68 -4.65 14.09
CA VAL A 138 2.19 -5.05 12.77
C VAL A 138 2.02 -3.78 11.93
N LEU A 139 3.16 -3.20 11.58
CA LEU A 139 3.28 -2.29 10.44
C LEU A 139 3.35 -3.09 9.11
N GLU A 140 3.59 -4.41 9.20
CA GLU A 140 4.00 -5.25 8.07
C GLU A 140 2.87 -6.11 7.47
N LEU A 141 1.69 -6.25 8.10
CA LEU A 141 0.68 -7.21 7.62
C LEU A 141 -0.38 -6.56 6.72
N GLY A 142 -0.87 -5.37 7.08
CA GLY A 142 -1.86 -4.65 6.26
C GLY A 142 -1.29 -4.08 4.97
N THR A 143 -0.10 -3.47 5.08
CA THR A 143 0.63 -2.88 3.94
C THR A 143 1.01 -3.93 2.90
N VAL A 144 1.41 -5.12 3.34
CA VAL A 144 1.79 -6.24 2.46
C VAL A 144 0.60 -6.75 1.65
N VAL A 145 -0.55 -6.96 2.30
CA VAL A 145 -1.74 -7.48 1.61
C VAL A 145 -2.24 -6.51 0.54
N HIS A 146 -2.34 -5.23 0.88
CA HIS A 146 -2.73 -4.18 -0.07
C HIS A 146 -1.78 -4.09 -1.26
N SER A 147 -0.47 -4.13 -0.99
CA SER A 147 0.58 -4.10 -2.02
C SER A 147 0.47 -5.26 -3.01
N ILE A 148 0.07 -6.46 -2.55
CA ILE A 148 -0.19 -7.60 -3.45
C ILE A 148 -1.42 -7.33 -4.30
N ILE A 149 -2.54 -6.91 -3.70
CA ILE A 149 -3.81 -6.71 -4.39
C ILE A 149 -3.63 -5.70 -5.51
N ILE A 150 -3.09 -4.52 -5.21
CA ILE A 150 -2.83 -3.51 -6.24
C ILE A 150 -1.85 -4.04 -7.31
N GLY A 151 -0.83 -4.79 -6.89
CA GLY A 151 0.09 -5.43 -7.80
C GLY A 151 -0.63 -6.35 -8.79
N ILE A 152 -1.53 -7.21 -8.31
CA ILE A 152 -2.33 -8.11 -9.13
C ILE A 152 -3.21 -7.30 -10.09
N SER A 153 -3.93 -6.29 -9.62
CA SER A 153 -4.81 -5.45 -10.46
C SER A 153 -4.03 -4.74 -11.58
N LEU A 154 -2.83 -4.21 -11.29
CA LEU A 154 -1.94 -3.67 -12.33
C LEU A 154 -1.48 -4.75 -13.31
N GLY A 155 -1.10 -5.92 -12.80
CA GLY A 155 -0.64 -7.05 -13.60
C GLY A 155 -1.70 -7.60 -14.55
N VAL A 156 -2.98 -7.55 -14.17
CA VAL A 156 -4.12 -7.95 -15.00
C VAL A 156 -4.44 -6.88 -16.05
N SER A 157 -4.44 -5.60 -15.67
CA SER A 157 -4.85 -4.44 -16.49
C SER A 157 -4.46 -4.53 -17.98
N GLY A 158 -5.41 -4.42 -18.90
CA GLY A 158 -5.17 -4.57 -20.34
C GLY A 158 -4.77 -3.28 -21.08
N SER A 159 -5.04 -2.12 -20.49
CA SER A 159 -4.95 -0.81 -21.16
C SER A 159 -3.66 -0.05 -20.79
N PRO A 160 -2.80 0.32 -21.77
CA PRO A 160 -1.67 1.20 -21.54
C PRO A 160 -2.02 2.54 -20.89
N ASP A 161 -3.22 3.07 -21.18
CA ASP A 161 -3.67 4.37 -20.67
C ASP A 161 -4.06 4.32 -19.20
N THR A 162 -4.44 3.14 -18.70
CA THR A 162 -4.65 2.88 -17.26
C THR A 162 -3.32 2.54 -16.57
N ILE A 163 -2.47 1.73 -17.21
CA ILE A 163 -1.21 1.27 -16.60
C ILE A 163 -0.25 2.43 -16.34
N ARG A 164 -0.11 3.39 -17.26
CA ARG A 164 0.85 4.50 -17.12
C ARG A 164 0.63 5.36 -15.86
N PRO A 165 -0.56 5.95 -15.63
CA PRO A 165 -0.81 6.74 -14.43
C PRO A 165 -0.77 5.85 -13.18
N LEU A 166 -1.26 4.61 -13.27
CA LEU A 166 -1.23 3.66 -12.17
C LEU A 166 0.22 3.38 -11.73
N VAL A 167 1.16 3.10 -12.64
CA VAL A 167 2.59 2.90 -12.30
C VAL A 167 3.20 4.13 -11.63
N ALA A 168 2.87 5.33 -12.10
CA ALA A 168 3.37 6.57 -11.52
C ALA A 168 2.84 6.77 -10.09
N ALA A 169 1.54 6.56 -9.89
CA ALA A 169 0.92 6.56 -8.58
C ALA A 169 1.52 5.48 -7.68
N LEU A 170 1.74 4.26 -8.21
CA LEU A 170 2.31 3.12 -7.49
C LEU A 170 3.68 3.42 -6.93
N ALA A 171 4.58 3.91 -7.78
CA ALA A 171 5.91 4.26 -7.34
C ALA A 171 5.91 5.42 -6.34
N PHE A 172 5.01 6.40 -6.51
CA PHE A 172 4.93 7.55 -5.61
C PHE A 172 4.51 7.13 -4.20
N TYR A 173 3.39 6.41 -4.03
CA TYR A 173 2.98 5.96 -2.70
C TYR A 173 3.99 4.95 -2.13
N GLN A 174 4.52 4.03 -2.93
CA GLN A 174 5.44 2.98 -2.45
C GLN A 174 6.73 3.61 -1.90
N PHE A 175 7.20 4.68 -2.54
CA PHE A 175 8.35 5.44 -2.05
C PHE A 175 8.07 6.03 -0.66
N PHE A 176 6.94 6.72 -0.46
CA PHE A 176 6.64 7.38 0.80
C PHE A 176 6.20 6.42 1.92
N GLU A 177 5.50 5.34 1.59
CA GLU A 177 5.29 4.21 2.52
C GLU A 177 6.62 3.63 2.98
N GLY A 178 7.57 3.48 2.05
CA GLY A 178 8.93 3.04 2.35
C GLY A 178 9.65 3.99 3.29
N ILE A 179 9.50 5.31 3.12
CA ILE A 179 10.09 6.32 4.03
C ILE A 179 9.52 6.18 5.44
N GLY A 180 8.21 5.97 5.57
CA GLY A 180 7.56 5.74 6.87
C GLY A 180 8.08 4.49 7.56
N LEU A 181 8.02 3.35 6.86
CA LEU A 181 8.52 2.06 7.36
C LEU A 181 10.02 2.11 7.69
N GLY A 182 10.83 2.64 6.78
CA GLY A 182 12.28 2.77 6.94
C GLY A 182 12.63 3.64 8.15
N GLY A 183 11.87 4.71 8.40
CA GLY A 183 12.02 5.54 9.58
C GLY A 183 11.79 4.77 10.88
N CYS A 184 10.71 3.98 10.95
CA CYS A 184 10.42 3.11 12.08
C CYS A 184 11.53 2.06 12.29
N ILE A 185 12.01 1.43 11.21
CA ILE A 185 13.11 0.44 11.25
C ILE A 185 14.41 1.08 11.75
N ALA A 186 14.74 2.28 11.26
CA ALA A 186 15.95 3.00 11.64
C ALA A 186 15.96 3.39 13.13
N GLN A 187 14.79 3.72 13.69
CA GLN A 187 14.63 4.06 15.11
C GLN A 187 14.62 2.82 16.02
N ALA A 188 14.12 1.68 15.54
CA ALA A 188 14.02 0.44 16.30
C ALA A 188 15.37 -0.28 16.54
N ASN A 189 16.49 0.21 15.97
CA ASN A 189 17.86 -0.31 16.15
C ASN A 189 17.98 -1.85 16.01
N PHE A 190 17.27 -2.43 15.05
CA PHE A 190 17.36 -3.85 14.75
C PHE A 190 18.75 -4.24 14.22
N LYS A 191 19.09 -5.54 14.32
CA LYS A 191 20.30 -6.09 13.68
C LYS A 191 20.19 -5.94 12.15
N SER A 192 21.31 -5.66 11.47
CA SER A 192 21.33 -5.46 10.00
C SER A 192 20.66 -6.58 9.21
N ARG A 193 20.77 -7.84 9.65
CA ARG A 193 20.07 -8.95 9.02
C ARG A 193 18.54 -8.79 9.07
N ALA A 194 17.99 -8.41 10.23
CA ALA A 194 16.56 -8.20 10.37
C ALA A 194 16.10 -6.97 9.56
N THR A 195 16.85 -5.87 9.63
CA THR A 195 16.63 -4.66 8.82
C THR A 195 16.60 -4.97 7.32
N ALA A 196 17.58 -5.72 6.82
CA ALA A 196 17.65 -6.12 5.41
C ALA A 196 16.46 -7.02 5.02
N VAL A 197 16.08 -7.97 5.87
CA VAL A 197 14.93 -8.85 5.63
C VAL A 197 13.63 -8.03 5.52
N MET A 198 13.35 -7.14 6.47
CA MET A 198 12.13 -6.32 6.45
C MET A 198 12.09 -5.39 5.23
N ALA A 199 13.22 -4.76 4.88
CA ALA A 199 13.33 -3.90 3.69
C ALA A 199 13.11 -4.67 2.37
N LEU A 200 13.65 -5.89 2.27
CA LEU A 200 13.44 -6.76 1.12
C LEU A 200 11.98 -7.21 1.00
N PHE A 201 11.35 -7.63 2.10
CA PHE A 201 9.94 -8.02 2.09
C PHE A 201 9.04 -6.88 1.61
N PHE A 202 9.22 -5.67 2.15
CA PHE A 202 8.47 -4.50 1.69
C PHE A 202 8.65 -4.23 0.19
N SER A 203 9.90 -4.21 -0.28
CA SER A 203 10.21 -3.82 -1.66
C SER A 203 9.79 -4.85 -2.70
N LEU A 204 9.76 -6.14 -2.35
CA LEU A 204 9.44 -7.24 -3.27
C LEU A 204 7.95 -7.57 -3.35
N THR A 205 7.16 -7.20 -2.36
CA THR A 205 5.75 -7.59 -2.27
C THR A 205 4.94 -7.11 -3.48
N THR A 206 5.02 -5.82 -3.82
CA THR A 206 4.29 -5.24 -4.97
C THR A 206 4.76 -5.81 -6.31
N PRO A 207 6.09 -5.88 -6.59
CA PRO A 207 6.60 -6.60 -7.76
C PRO A 207 6.09 -8.04 -7.92
N ILE A 208 6.01 -8.78 -6.81
CA ILE A 208 5.48 -10.15 -6.81
C ILE A 208 3.99 -10.12 -7.17
N GLY A 209 3.20 -9.21 -6.59
CA GLY A 209 1.80 -9.01 -6.96
C GLY A 209 1.62 -8.74 -8.46
N VAL A 210 2.43 -7.85 -9.04
CA VAL A 210 2.42 -7.56 -10.48
C VAL A 210 2.77 -8.79 -11.32
N ALA A 211 3.81 -9.53 -10.94
CA ALA A 211 4.20 -10.75 -11.64
C ALA A 211 3.10 -11.82 -11.61
N ILE A 212 2.42 -11.98 -10.45
CA ILE A 212 1.28 -12.87 -10.30
C ILE A 212 0.12 -12.40 -11.18
N GLY A 213 -0.23 -11.11 -11.15
CA GLY A 213 -1.28 -10.52 -11.99
C GLY A 213 -1.04 -10.75 -13.49
N ILE A 214 0.22 -10.62 -13.96
CA ILE A 214 0.59 -10.96 -15.35
C ILE A 214 0.35 -12.45 -15.62
N GLY A 215 0.72 -13.33 -14.69
CA GLY A 215 0.58 -14.78 -14.84
C GLY A 215 -0.88 -15.25 -14.89
N ILE A 216 -1.76 -14.62 -14.10
CA ILE A 216 -3.18 -14.98 -14.02
C ILE A 216 -4.08 -14.15 -14.95
N SER A 217 -3.52 -13.20 -15.73
CA SER A 217 -4.32 -12.24 -16.51
C SER A 217 -5.27 -12.86 -17.52
N ASN A 218 -5.04 -14.11 -17.92
CA ASN A 218 -5.88 -14.82 -18.90
C ASN A 218 -7.04 -15.59 -18.25
N ILE A 219 -7.01 -15.80 -16.93
CA ILE A 219 -7.98 -16.60 -16.17
C ILE A 219 -8.72 -15.79 -15.10
N TYR A 220 -8.22 -14.59 -14.79
CA TYR A 220 -8.77 -13.73 -13.76
C TYR A 220 -10.00 -12.96 -14.27
N THR A 221 -11.10 -13.08 -13.53
CA THR A 221 -12.34 -12.33 -13.78
C THR A 221 -12.61 -11.38 -12.61
N GLU A 222 -12.39 -10.08 -12.83
CA GLU A 222 -12.55 -9.01 -11.82
C GLU A 222 -13.96 -8.98 -11.19
N ASN A 223 -14.99 -9.39 -11.93
CA ASN A 223 -16.39 -9.33 -11.48
C ASN A 223 -16.87 -10.58 -10.72
N SER A 224 -15.98 -11.53 -10.41
CA SER A 224 -16.37 -12.72 -9.63
C SER A 224 -16.79 -12.31 -8.21
N PRO A 225 -17.94 -12.80 -7.69
CA PRO A 225 -18.37 -12.49 -6.32
C PRO A 225 -17.31 -12.79 -5.26
N THR A 226 -16.55 -13.87 -5.42
CA THR A 226 -15.49 -14.25 -4.48
C THR A 226 -14.31 -13.27 -4.54
N ALA A 227 -13.91 -12.86 -5.75
CA ALA A 227 -12.83 -11.88 -5.93
C ALA A 227 -13.20 -10.54 -5.28
N LEU A 228 -14.41 -10.04 -5.55
CA LEU A 228 -14.93 -8.80 -4.97
C LEU A 228 -15.01 -8.83 -3.44
N VAL A 229 -15.45 -9.95 -2.85
CA VAL A 229 -15.51 -10.08 -1.39
C VAL A 229 -14.11 -10.06 -0.78
N VAL A 230 -13.16 -10.79 -1.36
CA VAL A 230 -11.80 -10.87 -0.80
C VAL A 230 -11.04 -9.58 -1.01
N GLU A 231 -11.08 -9.01 -2.21
CA GLU A 231 -10.51 -7.68 -2.49
C GLU A 231 -11.09 -6.63 -1.55
N GLY A 232 -12.42 -6.59 -1.43
CA GLY A 232 -13.12 -5.62 -0.60
C GLY A 232 -12.80 -5.74 0.90
N VAL A 233 -12.78 -6.96 1.46
CA VAL A 233 -12.42 -7.18 2.88
C VAL A 233 -10.95 -6.82 3.13
N LEU A 234 -10.05 -7.23 2.25
CA LEU A 234 -8.62 -7.01 2.43
C LEU A 234 -8.23 -5.54 2.22
N ASN A 235 -8.83 -4.84 1.25
CA ASN A 235 -8.65 -3.40 1.07
C ASN A 235 -9.26 -2.63 2.25
N ALA A 236 -10.43 -3.02 2.76
CA ALA A 236 -11.01 -2.40 3.95
C ALA A 236 -10.09 -2.51 5.17
N ALA A 237 -9.55 -3.72 5.42
CA ALA A 237 -8.61 -3.95 6.50
C ALA A 237 -7.33 -3.12 6.32
N SER A 238 -6.81 -3.07 5.10
CA SER A 238 -5.61 -2.31 4.76
C SER A 238 -5.79 -0.82 4.95
N ALA A 239 -6.93 -0.25 4.49
CA ALA A 239 -7.28 1.14 4.72
C ALA A 239 -7.30 1.50 6.21
N GLY A 240 -7.93 0.66 7.04
CA GLY A 240 -7.93 0.85 8.49
C GLY A 240 -6.54 0.90 9.11
N ILE A 241 -5.64 0.02 8.65
CA ILE A 241 -4.24 -0.04 9.09
C ILE A 241 -3.46 1.21 8.64
N LEU A 242 -3.59 1.62 7.38
CA LEU A 242 -2.92 2.82 6.84
C LEU A 242 -3.39 4.11 7.53
N ILE A 243 -4.69 4.23 7.79
CA ILE A 243 -5.27 5.38 8.50
C ILE A 243 -4.72 5.44 9.94
N TYR A 244 -4.70 4.31 10.65
CA TYR A 244 -4.14 4.26 12.00
C TYR A 244 -2.65 4.59 12.02
N MET A 245 -1.86 3.95 11.14
CA MET A 245 -0.42 4.15 11.04
C MET A 245 -0.06 5.61 10.77
N SER A 246 -0.74 6.23 9.81
CA SER A 246 -0.46 7.62 9.44
C SER A 246 -0.86 8.61 10.55
N LEU A 247 -2.03 8.45 11.17
CA LEU A 247 -2.48 9.34 12.25
C LEU A 247 -1.69 9.13 13.54
N VAL A 248 -1.60 7.90 14.02
CA VAL A 248 -1.09 7.60 15.36
C VAL A 248 0.42 7.35 15.35
N ASP A 249 0.91 6.46 14.49
CA ASP A 249 2.32 6.04 14.52
C ASP A 249 3.25 7.09 13.88
N MET A 250 2.74 7.91 12.97
CA MET A 250 3.55 8.93 12.27
C MET A 250 3.20 10.37 12.70
N LEU A 251 1.97 10.82 12.50
CA LEU A 251 1.60 12.22 12.74
C LEU A 251 1.66 12.59 14.22
N VAL A 252 0.99 11.83 15.09
CA VAL A 252 1.03 12.09 16.54
C VAL A 252 2.47 12.00 17.06
N ALA A 253 3.22 10.98 16.65
CA ALA A 253 4.62 10.80 17.08
C ALA A 253 5.52 11.99 16.73
N GLU A 254 5.32 12.63 15.57
CA GLU A 254 6.14 13.75 15.13
C GLU A 254 5.60 15.12 15.57
N LEU A 255 4.27 15.34 15.55
CA LEU A 255 3.63 16.60 15.95
C LEU A 255 3.66 16.83 17.46
N MET A 256 3.72 15.77 18.27
CA MET A 256 3.88 15.87 19.72
C MET A 256 5.34 16.01 20.17
N ASN A 257 6.29 16.03 19.24
CA ASN A 257 7.70 16.23 19.57
C ASN A 257 7.94 17.67 20.09
N SER A 258 8.51 17.80 21.29
CA SER A 258 8.77 19.09 21.95
C SER A 258 9.67 20.02 21.12
N LYS A 259 10.59 19.45 20.31
CA LYS A 259 11.44 20.21 19.40
C LYS A 259 10.63 20.85 18.26
N LEU A 260 9.59 20.16 17.78
CA LEU A 260 8.73 20.68 16.72
C LEU A 260 7.74 21.70 17.28
N GLN A 261 7.13 21.42 18.45
CA GLN A 261 6.18 22.32 19.08
C GLN A 261 6.78 23.63 19.58
N SER A 262 8.04 23.62 20.03
CA SER A 262 8.72 24.83 20.50
C SER A 262 9.02 25.84 19.39
N ASN A 263 8.96 25.44 18.11
CA ASN A 263 9.24 26.32 16.99
C ASN A 263 8.04 26.41 16.03
N ILE A 264 7.30 27.52 16.15
CA ILE A 264 6.08 27.78 15.37
C ILE A 264 6.30 27.71 13.84
N ARG A 265 7.48 28.09 13.35
CA ARG A 265 7.79 28.02 11.90
C ARG A 265 7.95 26.58 11.45
N LEU A 266 8.60 25.74 12.25
CA LEU A 266 8.75 24.32 11.94
C LEU A 266 7.41 23.58 12.07
N LEU A 267 6.59 23.92 13.08
CA LEU A 267 5.25 23.35 13.24
C LEU A 267 4.33 23.73 12.07
N ALA A 268 4.33 25.01 11.66
CA ALA A 268 3.59 25.46 10.49
C ALA A 268 4.07 24.78 9.20
N GLY A 269 5.40 24.65 9.03
CA GLY A 269 5.99 23.91 7.91
C GLY A 269 5.60 22.43 7.90
N ALA A 270 5.58 21.78 9.07
CA ALA A 270 5.14 20.40 9.21
C ALA A 270 3.67 20.23 8.84
N ASN A 271 2.77 21.06 9.38
CA ASN A 271 1.34 21.02 9.04
C ASN A 271 1.09 21.27 7.55
N LEU A 272 1.77 22.25 6.95
CA LEU A 272 1.70 22.48 5.50
C LEU A 272 2.18 21.24 4.73
N SER A 273 3.27 20.61 5.17
CA SER A 273 3.82 19.41 4.55
C SER A 273 2.85 18.22 4.61
N VAL A 274 2.09 18.05 5.69
CA VAL A 274 1.01 17.05 5.77
C VAL A 274 -0.06 17.30 4.72
N LEU A 275 -0.53 18.55 4.61
CA LEU A 275 -1.55 18.94 3.63
C LEU A 275 -1.06 18.77 2.19
N LEU A 276 0.22 19.10 1.91
CA LEU A 276 0.83 18.89 0.61
C LEU A 276 0.92 17.40 0.26
N GLY A 277 1.32 16.55 1.22
CA GLY A 277 1.34 15.10 1.02
C GLY A 277 -0.03 14.53 0.67
N ALA A 278 -1.06 14.93 1.43
CA ALA A 278 -2.44 14.54 1.15
C ALA A 278 -2.93 15.06 -0.20
N GLY A 279 -2.64 16.32 -0.53
CA GLY A 279 -2.99 16.94 -1.80
C GLY A 279 -2.33 16.28 -3.02
N CYS A 280 -1.10 15.80 -2.90
CA CYS A 280 -0.44 15.03 -3.96
C CYS A 280 -1.21 13.76 -4.30
N ILE A 281 -1.70 13.02 -3.30
CA ILE A 281 -2.51 11.82 -3.53
C ILE A 281 -3.88 12.17 -4.09
N SER A 282 -4.53 13.22 -3.59
CA SER A 282 -5.80 13.70 -4.17
C SER A 282 -5.67 14.07 -5.65
N LEU A 283 -4.55 14.70 -6.03
CA LEU A 283 -4.27 14.99 -7.43
C LEU A 283 -4.07 13.70 -8.21
N LEU A 284 -3.21 12.78 -7.75
CA LEU A 284 -2.95 11.51 -8.43
C LEU A 284 -4.23 10.67 -8.60
N ALA A 285 -5.14 10.70 -7.62
CA ALA A 285 -6.43 10.00 -7.67
C ALA A 285 -7.36 10.50 -8.79
N ILE A 286 -7.19 11.73 -9.30
CA ILE A 286 -7.95 12.23 -10.45
C ILE A 286 -7.47 11.59 -11.76
N TRP A 287 -6.22 11.15 -11.82
CA TRP A 287 -5.57 10.63 -13.03
C TRP A 287 -5.39 9.11 -13.02
N SER A 288 -5.64 8.44 -11.89
CA SER A 288 -5.64 6.98 -11.74
C SER A 288 -6.99 6.39 -12.08
#